data_AF-A0A2V8S6K9-F1
#
_entry.id   AF-A0A2V8S6K9-F1
#
_cell.length_a   1.000
_cell.length_b   1.000
_cell.length_c   1.000
_cell.angle_alpha   90.00
_cell.angle_beta   90.00
_cell.angle_gamma   90.00
#
_symmetry.space_group_name_H-M   'P 1'
#
loop_
_entity.id
_entity.type
_entity.pdbx_description
1 polymer ?
#
loop_
_entity_poly.entity_id
_entity_poly.type
_entity_poly.pdbx_seq_one_letter_code
_entity_poly.pdbx_strand_id
1 'polypeptide(L)'
;MPTDSANYAYTREARLRTTGGARPARRPRPRLPSTFGYMFAAVIIAAALFIAVWWLLAASGDDAPLLPAGLAASVVLLVALAAREIVMRRAWAHYTHELELRMGAGEALKLQPAGPAGGKVKVKTTGASFRALQQRLAQADEIGAQQPEAHLEAYRLCEQYLANSEDAIRAPGVATDVRVALRAGQERVRELQKHHLLAWARGEAQRLTHEAQRRASPSARIETAMRAVEVINEALQVYPEEPALRDSALAVRNFIASVKVAHWIELAERAAFRGRYTRAIARYRDALFYLSRADMSNDARDEAATRINREIEMLRARVALDKNKG
;
A
#
# COMPACT_ATOMS: atom_id res chain seq x y z
N MET A 1 44.53 -55.93 2.03
CA MET A 1 43.20 -56.02 1.38
C MET A 1 42.73 -54.60 1.13
N PRO A 2 42.27 -54.33 -0.11
CA PRO A 2 42.80 -53.30 -1.01
C PRO A 2 41.94 -52.01 -0.98
N THR A 3 42.51 -50.80 -1.02
CA THR A 3 43.00 -49.99 -2.17
C THR A 3 41.91 -49.45 -3.12
N ASP A 4 42.15 -48.20 -3.53
CA ASP A 4 41.82 -47.60 -4.83
C ASP A 4 40.34 -47.29 -5.11
N SER A 5 39.96 -46.25 -5.83
CA SER A 5 40.61 -45.17 -6.62
C SER A 5 39.41 -44.27 -7.04
N ALA A 6 39.45 -42.96 -7.21
CA ALA A 6 40.28 -42.12 -8.07
C ALA A 6 39.96 -40.66 -7.66
N ASN A 7 40.89 -39.79 -7.27
CA ASN A 7 42.00 -39.23 -8.03
C ASN A 7 41.64 -38.70 -9.43
N TYR A 8 41.65 -37.37 -9.49
CA TYR A 8 42.17 -36.52 -10.56
C TYR A 8 41.69 -36.77 -11.99
N ALA A 9 40.81 -35.89 -12.46
CA ALA A 9 40.82 -35.50 -13.86
C ALA A 9 40.61 -33.98 -14.00
N TYR A 10 41.75 -33.31 -14.17
CA TYR A 10 41.93 -32.18 -15.09
C TYR A 10 41.35 -30.81 -14.71
N THR A 11 42.15 -30.09 -13.92
CA THR A 11 42.46 -28.69 -14.22
C THR A 11 43.19 -28.60 -15.57
N ARG A 12 42.53 -28.07 -16.61
CA ARG A 12 43.22 -27.49 -17.78
C ARG A 12 42.50 -26.24 -18.25
N GLU A 13 43.11 -25.13 -17.87
CA GLU A 13 43.33 -23.92 -18.67
C GLU A 13 42.26 -23.54 -19.70
N ALA A 14 41.49 -22.51 -19.35
CA ALA A 14 41.14 -21.47 -20.31
C ALA A 14 41.35 -20.10 -19.63
N ARG A 15 42.62 -19.71 -19.49
CA ARG A 15 42.98 -18.30 -19.67
C ARG A 15 42.59 -17.97 -21.11
N LEU A 16 41.77 -16.93 -21.30
CA LEU A 16 41.91 -15.89 -22.33
C LEU A 16 40.58 -15.16 -22.52
N ARG A 17 40.43 -14.03 -21.84
CA ARG A 17 40.23 -12.68 -22.44
C ARG A 17 39.53 -11.78 -21.44
N THR A 18 40.35 -11.19 -20.58
CA THR A 18 40.02 -9.97 -19.85
C THR A 18 40.08 -8.81 -20.86
N THR A 19 39.05 -8.65 -21.68
CA THR A 19 38.87 -7.44 -22.47
C THR A 19 38.34 -6.32 -21.58
N GLY A 20 39.20 -5.33 -21.35
CA GLY A 20 38.84 -3.92 -21.15
C GLY A 20 37.74 -3.64 -20.15
N GLY A 21 38.13 -3.42 -18.89
CA GLY A 21 37.26 -2.82 -17.88
C GLY A 21 36.81 -1.42 -18.31
N ALA A 22 35.60 -1.34 -18.87
CA ALA A 22 34.81 -0.13 -18.78
C ALA A 22 34.35 0.00 -17.33
N ARG A 23 34.98 0.90 -16.57
CA ARG A 23 34.50 1.31 -15.25
C ARG A 23 33.01 1.62 -15.38
N PRO A 24 32.11 0.98 -14.61
CA PRO A 24 30.71 1.38 -14.61
C PRO A 24 30.68 2.85 -14.18
N ALA A 25 30.30 3.72 -15.10
CA ALA A 25 30.03 5.12 -14.80
C ALA A 25 29.09 5.13 -13.60
N ARG A 26 29.58 5.59 -12.44
CA ARG A 26 28.78 5.75 -11.23
C ARG A 26 27.60 6.63 -11.61
N ARG A 27 26.44 6.02 -11.81
CA ARG A 27 25.21 6.74 -12.07
C ARG A 27 24.99 7.72 -10.92
N PRO A 28 24.76 9.01 -11.20
CA PRO A 28 24.47 9.98 -10.16
C PRO A 28 23.23 9.48 -9.40
N ARG A 29 23.43 9.09 -8.14
CA ARG A 29 22.31 8.79 -7.25
C ARG A 29 21.46 10.06 -7.18
N PRO A 30 20.15 10.00 -7.46
CA PRO A 30 19.28 11.16 -7.30
C PRO A 30 19.41 11.63 -5.85
N ARG A 31 19.98 12.82 -5.67
CA ARG A 31 20.08 13.45 -4.36
C ARG A 31 18.65 13.77 -3.96
N LEU A 32 18.12 13.04 -2.98
CA LEU A 32 16.87 13.39 -2.34
C LEU A 32 16.97 14.86 -1.90
N PRO A 33 16.02 15.73 -2.26
CA PRO A 33 16.03 17.11 -1.81
C PRO A 33 16.09 17.08 -0.28
N SER A 34 17.13 17.68 0.30
CA SER A 34 17.37 17.63 1.73
C SER A 34 16.22 18.31 2.46
N THR A 35 15.23 17.52 2.88
CA THR A 35 14.01 17.94 3.58
C THR A 35 14.31 18.64 4.91
N PHE A 36 15.56 18.52 5.38
CA PHE A 36 16.08 19.17 6.57
C PHE A 36 16.05 20.70 6.50
N GLY A 37 16.33 21.30 5.34
CA GLY A 37 16.42 22.76 5.20
C GLY A 37 15.09 23.47 5.43
N TYR A 38 14.01 22.92 4.86
CA TYR A 38 12.67 23.50 4.99
C TYR A 38 12.10 23.34 6.41
N MET A 39 12.40 22.22 7.09
CA MET A 39 11.98 22.02 8.48
C MET A 39 12.66 23.02 9.42
N PHE A 40 13.96 23.28 9.22
CA PHE A 40 14.68 24.28 10.00
C PHE A 40 14.13 25.69 9.78
N ALA A 41 13.88 26.06 8.52
CA ALA A 41 13.28 27.36 8.20
C ALA A 41 11.89 27.53 8.84
N ALA A 42 11.04 26.50 8.80
CA ALA A 42 9.72 26.54 9.43
C ALA A 42 9.79 26.69 10.96
N VAL A 43 10.73 26.01 11.61
CA VAL A 43 10.96 26.15 13.07
C VAL A 43 11.44 27.56 13.42
N ILE A 44 12.36 28.13 12.63
CA ILE A 44 12.86 29.50 12.83
C ILE A 44 11.72 30.51 12.67
N ILE A 45 10.89 30.38 11.64
CA ILE A 45 9.75 31.27 11.39
C ILE A 45 8.73 31.17 12.53
N ALA A 46 8.41 29.95 12.99
CA ALA A 46 7.50 29.75 14.12
C ALA A 46 8.03 30.36 15.42
N ALA A 47 9.33 30.22 15.70
CA ALA A 47 9.96 30.83 16.87
C ALA A 47 9.97 32.37 16.77
N ALA A 48 10.25 32.93 15.60
CA ALA A 48 10.21 34.38 15.37
C ALA A 48 8.80 34.96 15.56
N LEU A 49 7.77 34.28 15.03
CA LEU A 49 6.37 34.67 15.22
C LEU A 49 5.95 34.59 16.69
N PHE A 50 6.33 33.53 17.40
CA PHE A 50 6.08 33.40 18.83
C PHE A 50 6.69 34.57 19.62
N ILE A 51 7.95 34.90 19.35
CA ILE A 51 8.65 36.01 20.02
C ILE A 51 7.98 37.35 19.69
N ALA A 52 7.62 37.60 18.42
CA ALA A 52 6.98 38.85 18.01
C ALA A 52 5.60 39.06 18.65
N VAL A 53 4.77 38.01 18.67
CA VAL A 53 3.43 38.05 19.29
C VAL A 53 3.55 38.18 20.81
N TRP A 54 4.46 37.44 21.43
CA TRP A 54 4.73 37.56 22.87
C TRP A 54 5.19 38.96 23.26
N TRP A 55 6.11 39.54 22.48
CA TRP A 55 6.63 40.89 22.74
C TRP A 55 5.56 41.97 22.57
N LEU A 56 4.70 41.85 21.55
CA LEU A 56 3.56 42.76 21.33
C LEU A 56 2.57 42.72 22.50
N LEU A 57 2.23 41.52 22.97
CA LEU A 57 1.28 41.32 24.08
C LEU A 57 1.85 41.74 25.44
N ALA A 58 3.14 41.49 25.67
CA ALA A 58 3.83 41.95 26.86
C ALA A 58 3.92 43.49 26.93
N ALA A 59 4.09 44.15 25.78
CA ALA A 59 4.11 45.62 25.70
C ALA A 59 2.73 46.27 25.94
N SER A 60 1.63 45.55 25.69
CA SER A 60 0.26 46.02 25.95
C SER A 60 -0.21 45.86 27.40
N GLY A 61 0.61 45.31 28.30
CA GLY A 61 0.27 45.17 29.73
C GLY A 61 -0.75 44.08 30.03
N ASP A 62 -0.84 43.07 29.16
CA ASP A 62 -1.76 41.95 29.31
C ASP A 62 -1.23 40.95 30.36
N ASP A 63 -2.06 40.49 31.30
CA ASP A 63 -1.62 39.71 32.47
C ASP A 63 -1.27 38.25 32.14
N ALA A 64 -1.60 37.76 30.94
CA ALA A 64 -1.35 36.37 30.52
C ALA A 64 -0.90 36.23 29.05
N PRO A 65 0.20 36.87 28.63
CA PRO A 65 0.61 36.95 27.22
C PRO A 65 1.06 35.60 26.64
N LEU A 66 1.32 34.62 27.50
CA LEU A 66 1.80 33.27 27.14
C LEU A 66 0.73 32.39 26.48
N LEU A 67 -0.53 32.53 26.90
CA LEU A 67 -1.65 31.71 26.39
C LEU A 67 -1.99 32.00 24.91
N PRO A 68 -2.25 33.26 24.50
CA PRO A 68 -2.53 33.58 23.10
C PRO A 68 -1.30 33.39 22.21
N ALA A 69 -0.08 33.65 22.70
CA ALA A 69 1.15 33.40 21.95
C ALA A 69 1.37 31.89 21.69
N GLY A 70 1.12 31.04 22.69
CA GLY A 70 1.20 29.58 22.55
C GLY A 70 0.17 29.02 21.54
N LEU A 71 -1.06 29.55 21.56
CA LEU A 71 -2.09 29.19 20.59
C LEU A 71 -1.68 29.58 19.16
N ALA A 72 -1.19 30.80 18.95
CA ALA A 72 -0.73 31.25 17.63
C ALA A 72 0.40 30.38 17.08
N ALA A 73 1.39 30.04 17.92
CA ALA A 73 2.48 29.14 17.54
C ALA A 73 1.99 27.72 17.21
N SER A 74 1.02 27.19 17.97
CA SER A 74 0.46 25.85 17.74
C SER A 74 -0.26 25.73 16.40
N VAL A 75 -0.97 26.77 15.98
CA VAL A 75 -1.67 26.83 14.69
C VAL A 75 -0.67 26.82 13.54
N VAL A 76 0.39 27.63 13.63
CA VAL A 76 1.45 27.66 12.60
C VAL A 76 2.13 26.29 12.47
N LEU A 77 2.37 25.61 13.59
CA LEU A 77 2.99 24.29 13.60
C LEU A 77 2.06 23.23 12.96
N LEU A 78 0.76 23.28 13.25
CA LEU A 78 -0.24 22.40 12.64
C LEU A 78 -0.35 22.62 11.12
N VAL A 79 -0.36 23.87 10.66
CA VAL A 79 -0.37 24.21 9.23
C VAL A 79 0.89 23.70 8.54
N ALA A 80 2.06 23.86 9.17
CA ALA A 80 3.31 23.35 8.63
C ALA A 80 3.34 21.81 8.53
N LEU A 81 2.79 21.10 9.52
CA LEU A 81 2.66 19.64 9.50
C LEU A 81 1.69 19.17 8.42
N ALA A 82 0.55 19.84 8.26
CA ALA A 82 -0.42 19.54 7.20
C ALA A 82 0.17 19.79 5.80
N ALA A 83 0.88 20.91 5.62
CA ALA A 83 1.59 21.19 4.37
C ALA A 83 2.66 20.13 4.06
N ARG A 84 3.40 19.67 5.07
CA ARG A 84 4.37 18.57 4.92
C ARG A 84 3.70 17.27 4.49
N GLU A 85 2.56 16.92 5.09
CA GLU A 85 1.79 15.72 4.74
C GLU A 85 1.35 15.76 3.27
N ILE A 86 0.83 16.91 2.81
CA ILE A 86 0.37 17.12 1.44
C ILE A 86 1.54 17.10 0.45
N VAL A 87 2.64 17.78 0.77
CA VAL A 87 3.85 17.79 -0.07
C VAL A 87 4.48 16.41 -0.11
N MET A 88 4.53 15.67 1.00
CA MET A 88 5.03 14.28 1.01
C MET A 88 4.12 13.38 0.17
N ARG A 89 2.80 13.44 0.30
CA ARG A 89 1.89 12.65 -0.55
C ARG A 89 2.06 12.98 -2.03
N ARG A 90 2.23 14.27 -2.39
CA ARG A 90 2.42 14.72 -3.77
C ARG A 90 3.81 14.39 -4.31
N ALA A 91 4.86 14.50 -3.50
CA ALA A 91 6.21 14.11 -3.85
C ALA A 91 6.34 12.59 -3.96
N TRP A 92 5.59 11.83 -3.15
CA TRP A 92 5.53 10.38 -3.25
C TRP A 92 4.79 9.95 -4.52
N ALA A 93 3.70 10.61 -4.88
CA ALA A 93 3.02 10.40 -6.17
C ALA A 93 3.92 10.75 -7.38
N HIS A 94 4.71 11.82 -7.31
CA HIS A 94 5.70 12.13 -8.34
C HIS A 94 6.88 11.14 -8.34
N TYR A 95 7.32 10.67 -7.17
CA TYR A 95 8.39 9.69 -7.06
C TYR A 95 7.95 8.32 -7.56
N THR A 96 6.73 7.87 -7.27
CA THR A 96 6.19 6.62 -7.81
C THR A 96 6.04 6.71 -9.32
N HIS A 97 5.54 7.84 -9.85
CA HIS A 97 5.48 8.09 -11.29
C HIS A 97 6.87 8.13 -11.96
N GLU A 98 7.88 8.76 -11.34
CA GLU A 98 9.26 8.72 -11.84
C GLU A 98 9.91 7.34 -11.72
N LEU A 99 9.55 6.56 -10.69
CA LEU A 99 10.01 5.18 -10.52
C LEU A 99 9.40 4.27 -11.59
N GLU A 100 8.11 4.44 -11.90
CA GLU A 100 7.42 3.78 -13.00
C GLU A 100 8.03 4.16 -14.36
N LEU A 101 8.33 5.44 -14.57
CA LEU A 101 9.04 5.89 -15.78
C LEU A 101 10.47 5.33 -15.86
N ARG A 102 11.21 5.21 -14.76
CA ARG A 102 12.59 4.69 -14.77
C ARG A 102 12.66 3.17 -14.87
N MET A 103 11.73 2.45 -14.26
CA MET A 103 11.61 0.99 -14.40
C MET A 103 11.05 0.62 -15.77
N GLY A 104 10.10 1.39 -16.30
CA GLY A 104 9.60 1.25 -17.68
C GLY A 104 10.62 1.68 -18.74
N ALA A 105 11.39 2.75 -18.52
CA ALA A 105 12.41 3.20 -19.46
C ALA A 105 13.64 2.29 -19.52
N GLY A 106 13.94 1.55 -18.43
CA GLY A 106 15.06 0.59 -18.40
C GLY A 106 14.90 -0.57 -19.39
N GLU A 107 13.66 -0.98 -19.67
CA GLU A 107 13.34 -1.96 -20.72
C GLU A 107 12.92 -1.31 -22.04
N ALA A 108 12.21 -0.16 -22.02
CA ALA A 108 11.78 0.51 -23.25
C ALA A 108 12.94 1.12 -24.07
N LEU A 109 14.03 1.54 -23.43
CA LEU A 109 15.22 2.08 -24.13
C LEU A 109 16.09 1.01 -24.80
N LYS A 110 15.85 -0.29 -24.54
CA LYS A 110 16.56 -1.37 -25.24
C LYS A 110 15.86 -1.85 -26.51
N LEU A 111 14.65 -1.36 -26.79
CA LEU A 111 13.81 -1.84 -27.89
C LEU A 111 13.11 -0.73 -28.70
N GLN A 112 13.52 0.54 -28.60
CA GLN A 112 13.19 1.53 -29.62
C GLN A 112 14.22 1.46 -30.76
N PRO A 113 13.92 0.84 -31.91
CA PRO A 113 14.61 1.22 -33.12
C PRO A 113 14.22 2.67 -33.41
N ALA A 114 15.21 3.56 -33.49
CA ALA A 114 15.04 4.90 -34.00
C ALA A 114 14.31 4.82 -35.35
N GLY A 115 13.07 5.31 -35.41
CA GLY A 115 12.29 5.30 -36.64
C GLY A 115 12.77 6.39 -37.60
N PRO A 116 12.92 6.10 -38.90
CA PRO A 116 12.71 7.11 -39.90
C PRO A 116 11.19 7.27 -40.12
N ALA A 117 10.78 8.53 -40.26
CA ALA A 117 9.42 8.94 -40.53
C ALA A 117 8.84 8.27 -41.79
N GLY A 118 7.55 7.91 -41.74
CA GLY A 118 6.74 7.60 -42.93
C GLY A 118 6.91 6.19 -43.49
N GLY A 119 6.42 5.17 -42.79
CA GLY A 119 6.43 3.79 -43.31
C GLY A 119 5.23 2.99 -42.83
N LYS A 120 4.35 2.65 -43.78
CA LYS A 120 3.21 1.72 -43.66
C LYS A 120 3.41 0.70 -42.52
N VAL A 121 2.63 0.84 -41.44
CA VAL A 121 2.61 -0.11 -40.32
C VAL A 121 2.20 -1.47 -40.89
N LYS A 122 3.17 -2.38 -41.05
CA LYS A 122 2.93 -3.70 -41.65
C LYS A 122 2.13 -4.57 -40.69
N VAL A 123 0.89 -4.88 -41.05
CA VAL A 123 -0.08 -5.77 -40.37
C VAL A 123 0.50 -7.04 -39.73
N LYS A 124 1.61 -7.59 -40.25
CA LYS A 124 2.28 -8.76 -39.67
C LYS A 124 2.88 -8.52 -38.27
N THR A 125 3.15 -7.27 -37.88
CA THR A 125 3.71 -6.95 -36.56
C THR A 125 2.69 -7.04 -35.43
N THR A 126 1.40 -6.79 -35.69
CA THR A 126 0.36 -6.75 -34.63
C THR A 126 0.02 -8.13 -34.07
N GLY A 127 -0.05 -9.15 -34.93
CA GLY A 127 -0.26 -10.53 -34.49
C GLY A 127 0.94 -11.11 -33.72
N ALA A 128 2.16 -10.69 -34.08
CA ALA A 128 3.37 -11.10 -33.36
C ALA A 128 3.46 -10.46 -31.96
N SER A 129 3.16 -9.15 -31.85
CA SER A 129 3.16 -8.45 -30.57
C SER A 129 2.10 -9.01 -29.61
N PHE A 130 0.91 -9.36 -30.09
CA PHE A 130 -0.12 -9.97 -29.25
C PHE A 130 0.29 -11.35 -28.74
N ARG A 131 0.91 -12.20 -29.57
CA ARG A 131 1.42 -13.51 -29.12
C ARG A 131 2.54 -13.38 -28.09
N ALA A 132 3.45 -12.42 -28.28
CA ALA A 132 4.50 -12.14 -27.30
C ALA A 132 3.92 -11.65 -25.97
N LEU A 133 2.86 -10.83 -25.99
CA LEU A 133 2.11 -10.45 -24.80
C LEU A 133 1.51 -11.69 -24.13
N GLN A 134 0.75 -12.51 -24.87
CA GLN A 134 0.14 -13.73 -24.32
C GLN A 134 1.16 -14.66 -23.65
N GLN A 135 2.35 -14.82 -24.24
CA GLN A 135 3.40 -15.64 -23.66
C GLN A 135 3.90 -15.07 -22.32
N ARG A 136 4.06 -13.75 -22.21
CA ARG A 136 4.46 -13.10 -20.95
C ARG A 136 3.36 -13.18 -19.89
N LEU A 137 2.10 -13.03 -20.30
CA LEU A 137 0.95 -13.15 -19.40
C LEU A 137 0.84 -14.59 -18.85
N ALA A 138 1.03 -15.60 -19.70
CA ALA A 138 1.08 -16.99 -19.27
C ALA A 138 2.21 -17.27 -18.25
N GLN A 139 3.39 -16.68 -18.45
CA GLN A 139 4.48 -16.77 -17.46
C GLN A 139 4.12 -16.11 -16.13
N ALA A 140 3.38 -15.00 -16.16
CA ALA A 140 2.90 -14.35 -14.95
C ALA A 140 1.90 -15.23 -14.19
N ASP A 141 1.06 -16.01 -14.88
CA ASP A 141 0.14 -16.96 -14.24
C ASP A 141 0.87 -18.13 -13.57
N GLU A 142 1.97 -18.60 -14.15
CA GLU A 142 2.81 -19.66 -13.55
C GLU A 142 3.48 -19.22 -12.24
N ILE A 143 3.94 -17.97 -12.17
CA ILE A 143 4.68 -17.42 -11.02
C ILE A 143 3.74 -16.74 -10.02
N GLY A 144 2.59 -16.25 -10.49
CA GLY A 144 1.72 -15.31 -9.79
C GLY A 144 1.08 -15.85 -8.52
N ALA A 145 0.99 -17.17 -8.36
CA ALA A 145 0.56 -17.80 -7.10
C ALA A 145 1.49 -17.48 -5.92
N GLN A 146 2.78 -17.24 -6.18
CA GLN A 146 3.79 -16.93 -5.15
C GLN A 146 4.12 -15.44 -5.09
N GLN A 147 4.00 -14.74 -6.22
CA GLN A 147 4.39 -13.34 -6.37
C GLN A 147 3.23 -12.55 -7.00
N PRO A 148 2.37 -11.93 -6.18
CA PRO A 148 1.24 -11.14 -6.70
C PRO A 148 1.73 -10.00 -7.62
N GLU A 149 2.94 -9.48 -7.41
CA GLU A 149 3.54 -8.44 -8.23
C GLU A 149 3.63 -8.82 -9.72
N ALA A 150 3.81 -10.11 -10.05
CA ALA A 150 3.81 -10.58 -11.43
C ALA A 150 2.47 -10.32 -12.14
N HIS A 151 1.34 -10.48 -11.43
CA HIS A 151 0.03 -10.14 -11.98
C HIS A 151 -0.16 -8.62 -12.14
N LEU A 152 0.42 -7.78 -11.27
CA LEU A 152 0.35 -6.33 -11.45
C LEU A 152 1.15 -5.86 -12.67
N GLU A 153 2.33 -6.46 -12.89
CA GLU A 153 3.12 -6.19 -14.10
C GLU A 153 2.40 -6.64 -15.36
N ALA A 154 1.80 -7.83 -15.34
CA ALA A 154 0.94 -8.34 -16.41
C ALA A 154 -0.24 -7.40 -16.72
N TYR A 155 -0.91 -6.90 -15.68
CA TYR A 155 -1.98 -5.90 -15.82
C TYR A 155 -1.49 -4.62 -16.51
N ARG A 156 -0.34 -4.07 -16.10
CA ARG A 156 0.27 -2.88 -16.72
C ARG A 156 0.65 -3.12 -18.19
N LEU A 157 1.14 -4.31 -18.54
CA LEU A 157 1.40 -4.68 -19.93
C LEU A 157 0.12 -4.71 -20.77
N CYS A 158 -0.99 -5.21 -20.20
CA CYS A 158 -2.29 -5.15 -20.85
C CYS A 158 -2.75 -3.70 -21.07
N GLU A 159 -2.64 -2.82 -20.06
CA GLU A 159 -2.96 -1.40 -20.20
C GLU A 159 -2.15 -0.73 -21.32
N GLN A 160 -0.84 -0.95 -21.34
CA GLN A 160 0.03 -0.41 -22.39
C GLN A 160 -0.37 -0.92 -23.77
N TYR A 161 -0.70 -2.20 -23.92
CA TYR A 161 -1.18 -2.75 -25.18
C TYR A 161 -2.51 -2.12 -25.62
N LEU A 162 -3.46 -1.94 -24.69
CA LEU A 162 -4.75 -1.33 -24.98
C LEU A 162 -4.59 0.13 -25.44
N ALA A 163 -3.76 0.91 -24.75
CA ALA A 163 -3.45 2.29 -25.15
C ALA A 163 -2.79 2.35 -26.54
N ASN A 164 -1.74 1.56 -26.76
CA ASN A 164 -1.02 1.52 -28.04
C ASN A 164 -1.92 1.08 -29.21
N SER A 165 -2.80 0.11 -28.96
CA SER A 165 -3.74 -0.36 -29.99
C SER A 165 -4.84 0.64 -30.28
N GLU A 166 -5.30 1.40 -29.28
CA GLU A 166 -6.26 2.48 -29.47
C GLU A 166 -5.68 3.62 -30.31
N ASP A 167 -4.44 4.04 -30.02
CA ASP A 167 -3.73 5.04 -30.81
C ASP A 167 -3.50 4.56 -32.26
N ALA A 168 -3.16 3.28 -32.44
CA ALA A 168 -3.04 2.68 -33.77
C ALA A 168 -4.39 2.67 -34.53
N ILE A 169 -5.52 2.44 -33.85
CA ILE A 169 -6.85 2.49 -34.49
C ILE A 169 -7.22 3.93 -34.90
N ARG A 170 -6.81 4.94 -34.12
CA ARG A 170 -7.05 6.36 -34.38
C ARG A 170 -6.16 6.92 -35.50
N ALA A 171 -5.00 6.32 -35.74
CA ALA A 171 -4.07 6.77 -36.77
C ALA A 171 -4.69 6.72 -38.20
N PRO A 172 -4.51 7.76 -39.02
CA PRO A 172 -5.00 7.77 -40.39
C PRO A 172 -4.23 6.76 -41.25
N GLY A 173 -4.91 6.17 -42.25
CA GLY A 173 -4.28 5.25 -43.21
C GLY A 173 -4.17 3.79 -42.73
N VAL A 174 -4.69 3.43 -41.56
CA VAL A 174 -4.81 2.03 -41.14
C VAL A 174 -5.94 1.35 -41.88
N ALA A 175 -5.64 0.23 -42.55
CA ALA A 175 -6.60 -0.55 -43.32
C ALA A 175 -7.72 -1.12 -42.43
N THR A 176 -8.93 -1.25 -42.97
CA THR A 176 -10.14 -1.60 -42.20
C THR A 176 -10.05 -2.98 -41.55
N ASP A 177 -9.50 -3.96 -42.25
CA ASP A 177 -9.21 -5.32 -41.77
C ASP A 177 -8.30 -5.32 -40.53
N VAL A 178 -7.28 -4.47 -40.54
CA VAL A 178 -6.35 -4.30 -39.41
C VAL A 178 -7.07 -3.71 -38.19
N ARG A 179 -7.94 -2.72 -38.40
CA ARG A 179 -8.72 -2.13 -37.29
C ARG A 179 -9.67 -3.15 -36.68
N VAL A 180 -10.32 -3.98 -37.50
CA VAL A 180 -11.17 -5.08 -37.01
C VAL A 180 -10.35 -6.08 -36.18
N ALA A 181 -9.18 -6.48 -36.68
CA ALA A 181 -8.29 -7.39 -35.95
C ALA A 181 -7.77 -6.78 -34.63
N LEU A 182 -7.44 -5.49 -34.61
CA LEU A 182 -7.02 -4.78 -33.39
C LEU A 182 -8.14 -4.72 -32.36
N ARG A 183 -9.38 -4.43 -32.75
CA ARG A 183 -10.54 -4.42 -31.85
C ARG A 183 -10.81 -5.79 -31.23
N ALA A 184 -10.78 -6.85 -32.05
CA ALA A 184 -10.90 -8.23 -31.57
C ALA A 184 -9.72 -8.63 -30.64
N GLY A 185 -8.53 -8.05 -30.85
CA GLY A 185 -7.42 -8.16 -29.91
C GLY A 185 -7.69 -7.44 -28.58
N GLN A 186 -8.20 -6.21 -28.63
CA GLN A 186 -8.53 -5.41 -27.44
C GLN A 186 -9.55 -6.09 -26.53
N GLU A 187 -10.60 -6.69 -27.09
CA GLU A 187 -11.60 -7.43 -26.31
C GLU A 187 -10.97 -8.57 -25.48
N ARG A 188 -10.12 -9.39 -26.11
CA ARG A 188 -9.38 -10.46 -25.42
C ARG A 188 -8.40 -9.92 -24.37
N VAL A 189 -7.73 -8.81 -24.65
CA VAL A 189 -6.81 -8.20 -23.67
C VAL A 189 -7.57 -7.58 -22.49
N ARG A 190 -8.78 -7.06 -22.67
CA ARG A 190 -9.60 -6.56 -21.54
C ARG A 190 -10.00 -7.68 -20.58
N GLU A 191 -10.29 -8.87 -21.09
CA GLU A 191 -10.54 -10.05 -20.25
C GLU A 191 -9.29 -10.45 -19.45
N LEU A 192 -8.13 -10.50 -20.11
CA LEU A 192 -6.85 -10.79 -19.45
C LEU A 192 -6.47 -9.71 -18.44
N GLN A 193 -6.66 -8.44 -18.79
CA GLN A 193 -6.47 -7.30 -17.89
C GLN A 193 -7.30 -7.46 -16.62
N LYS A 194 -8.60 -7.76 -16.77
CA LYS A 194 -9.48 -8.04 -15.64
C LYS A 194 -8.94 -9.20 -14.80
N HIS A 195 -8.58 -10.31 -15.44
CA HIS A 195 -8.04 -11.48 -14.76
C HIS A 195 -6.82 -11.14 -13.90
N HIS A 196 -5.79 -10.51 -14.47
CA HIS A 196 -4.56 -10.18 -13.75
C HIS A 196 -4.79 -9.15 -12.64
N LEU A 197 -5.63 -8.12 -12.83
CA LEU A 197 -5.91 -7.16 -11.76
C LEU A 197 -6.56 -7.84 -10.55
N LEU A 198 -7.55 -8.70 -10.80
CA LEU A 198 -8.25 -9.43 -9.75
C LEU A 198 -7.34 -10.46 -9.06
N ALA A 199 -6.48 -11.14 -9.82
CA ALA A 199 -5.51 -12.08 -9.28
C ALA A 199 -4.47 -11.38 -8.40
N TRP A 200 -3.91 -10.25 -8.85
CA TRP A 200 -3.01 -9.41 -8.05
C TRP A 200 -3.68 -8.95 -6.76
N ALA A 201 -4.85 -8.31 -6.85
CA ALA A 201 -5.52 -7.75 -5.69
C ALA A 201 -5.84 -8.82 -4.64
N ARG A 202 -6.28 -10.00 -5.09
CA ARG A 202 -6.52 -11.15 -4.22
C ARG A 202 -5.24 -11.64 -3.55
N GLY A 203 -4.18 -11.89 -4.33
CA GLY A 203 -2.92 -12.42 -3.84
C GLY A 203 -2.24 -11.46 -2.86
N GLU A 204 -2.21 -10.17 -3.18
CA GLU A 204 -1.59 -9.16 -2.34
C GLU A 204 -2.39 -8.90 -1.05
N ALA A 205 -3.72 -8.84 -1.14
CA ALA A 205 -4.56 -8.73 0.06
C ALA A 205 -4.41 -9.95 1.00
N GLN A 206 -4.31 -11.17 0.45
CA GLN A 206 -4.04 -12.37 1.23
C GLN A 206 -2.65 -12.32 1.89
N ARG A 207 -1.62 -11.95 1.12
CA ARG A 207 -0.24 -11.81 1.62
C ARG A 207 -0.17 -10.81 2.77
N LEU A 208 -0.78 -9.64 2.61
CA LEU A 208 -0.85 -8.59 3.64
C LEU A 208 -1.67 -9.02 4.86
N THR A 209 -2.78 -9.74 4.66
CA THR A 209 -3.59 -10.26 5.78
C THR A 209 -2.81 -11.30 6.60
N HIS A 210 -2.09 -12.21 5.95
CA HIS A 210 -1.19 -13.14 6.63
C HIS A 210 -0.03 -12.44 7.33
N GLU A 211 0.54 -11.39 6.72
CA GLU A 211 1.54 -10.55 7.37
C GLU A 211 0.95 -9.88 8.62
N ALA A 212 -0.26 -9.31 8.54
CA ALA A 212 -0.97 -8.68 9.64
C ALA A 212 -1.24 -9.67 10.78
N GLN A 213 -1.55 -10.94 10.50
CA GLN A 213 -1.73 -11.97 11.52
C GLN A 213 -0.44 -12.26 12.31
N ARG A 214 0.73 -12.12 11.68
CA ARG A 214 2.04 -12.38 12.30
C ARG A 214 2.60 -11.19 13.10
N ARG A 215 2.00 -10.00 13.00
CA ARG A 215 2.48 -8.82 13.74
C ARG A 215 2.12 -8.92 15.23
N ALA A 216 3.08 -8.59 16.10
CA ALA A 216 2.91 -8.69 17.55
C ALA A 216 1.99 -7.61 18.14
N SER A 217 2.11 -6.36 17.69
CA SER A 217 1.34 -5.23 18.24
C SER A 217 0.01 -5.04 17.51
N PRO A 218 -1.12 -4.83 18.21
CA PRO A 218 -2.44 -4.58 17.60
C PRO A 218 -2.44 -3.45 16.57
N SER A 219 -1.71 -2.36 16.82
CA SER A 219 -1.59 -1.23 15.88
C SER A 219 -0.98 -1.67 14.54
N ALA A 220 0.17 -2.36 14.55
CA ALA A 220 0.81 -2.85 13.34
C ALA A 220 -0.04 -3.91 12.60
N ARG A 221 -0.82 -4.72 13.34
CA ARG A 221 -1.81 -5.64 12.75
C ARG A 221 -2.88 -4.85 11.97
N ILE A 222 -3.44 -3.81 12.59
CA ILE A 222 -4.47 -2.96 11.97
C ILE A 222 -3.92 -2.21 10.77
N GLU A 223 -2.75 -1.58 10.88
CA GLU A 223 -2.10 -0.85 9.78
C GLU A 223 -1.84 -1.75 8.57
N THR A 224 -1.30 -2.95 8.80
CA THR A 224 -1.03 -3.90 7.71
C THR A 224 -2.32 -4.42 7.07
N ALA A 225 -3.38 -4.67 7.86
CA ALA A 225 -4.68 -5.05 7.32
C ALA A 225 -5.37 -3.91 6.57
N MET A 226 -5.20 -2.64 6.99
CA MET A 226 -5.73 -1.49 6.26
C MET A 226 -5.10 -1.38 4.87
N ARG A 227 -3.79 -1.63 4.73
CA ARG A 227 -3.13 -1.71 3.41
C ARG A 227 -3.76 -2.78 2.51
N ALA A 228 -4.18 -3.92 3.07
CA ALA A 228 -4.90 -4.94 2.30
C ALA A 228 -6.27 -4.44 1.80
N VAL A 229 -6.99 -3.66 2.62
CA VAL A 229 -8.25 -3.02 2.21
C VAL A 229 -8.02 -1.99 1.10
N GLU A 230 -6.93 -1.22 1.17
CA GLU A 230 -6.56 -0.24 0.14
C GLU A 230 -6.33 -0.91 -1.21
N VAL A 231 -5.54 -2.01 -1.26
CA VAL A 231 -5.32 -2.80 -2.48
C VAL A 231 -6.63 -3.32 -3.07
N ILE A 232 -7.54 -3.83 -2.24
CA ILE A 232 -8.85 -4.30 -2.72
C ILE A 232 -9.69 -3.14 -3.27
N ASN A 233 -9.68 -1.98 -2.59
CA ASN A 233 -10.41 -0.80 -3.04
C ASN A 233 -9.87 -0.25 -4.37
N GLU A 234 -8.55 -0.30 -4.60
CA GLU A 234 -7.95 0.09 -5.88
C GLU A 234 -8.50 -0.76 -7.04
N ALA A 235 -8.58 -2.08 -6.85
CA ALA A 235 -9.17 -2.96 -7.86
C ALA A 235 -10.69 -2.74 -8.04
N LEU A 236 -11.41 -2.46 -6.95
CA LEU A 236 -12.86 -2.15 -7.00
C LEU A 236 -13.16 -0.80 -7.67
N GLN A 237 -12.23 0.14 -7.72
CA GLN A 237 -12.41 1.37 -8.51
C GLN A 237 -12.51 1.07 -10.01
N VAL A 238 -11.80 0.04 -10.48
CA VAL A 238 -11.81 -0.39 -11.90
C VAL A 238 -12.96 -1.36 -12.17
N TYR A 239 -13.19 -2.33 -11.27
CA TYR A 239 -14.25 -3.34 -11.39
C TYR A 239 -15.16 -3.33 -10.15
N PRO A 240 -16.10 -2.38 -10.04
CA PRO A 240 -16.90 -2.20 -8.83
C PRO A 240 -17.82 -3.39 -8.55
N GLU A 241 -18.29 -4.09 -9.58
CA GLU A 241 -19.26 -5.19 -9.46
C GLU A 241 -18.65 -6.55 -9.11
N GLU A 242 -17.37 -6.63 -8.77
CA GLU A 242 -16.74 -7.91 -8.44
C GLU A 242 -17.07 -8.38 -7.01
N PRO A 243 -17.96 -9.38 -6.81
CA PRO A 243 -18.45 -9.75 -5.49
C PRO A 243 -17.34 -10.35 -4.62
N ALA A 244 -16.45 -11.16 -5.21
CA ALA A 244 -15.36 -11.81 -4.49
C ALA A 244 -14.40 -10.80 -3.82
N LEU A 245 -14.19 -9.63 -4.43
CA LEU A 245 -13.39 -8.56 -3.83
C LEU A 245 -14.15 -7.83 -2.72
N ARG A 246 -15.46 -7.59 -2.89
CA ARG A 246 -16.30 -7.00 -1.82
C ARG A 246 -16.32 -7.91 -0.58
N ASP A 247 -16.48 -9.21 -0.77
CA ASP A 247 -16.44 -10.21 0.31
C ASP A 247 -15.07 -10.23 1.00
N SER A 248 -14.00 -10.17 0.20
CA SER A 248 -12.63 -10.09 0.73
C SER A 248 -12.42 -8.81 1.55
N ALA A 249 -12.90 -7.66 1.08
CA ALA A 249 -12.81 -6.40 1.81
C ALA A 249 -13.58 -6.46 3.14
N LEU A 250 -14.78 -7.04 3.13
CA LEU A 250 -15.59 -7.25 4.33
C LEU A 250 -14.88 -8.19 5.32
N ALA A 251 -14.28 -9.28 4.86
CA ALA A 251 -13.51 -10.20 5.69
C ALA A 251 -12.31 -9.50 6.37
N VAL A 252 -11.55 -8.68 5.62
CA VAL A 252 -10.41 -7.92 6.17
C VAL A 252 -10.89 -6.84 7.16
N ARG A 253 -12.00 -6.15 6.89
CA ARG A 253 -12.60 -5.19 7.84
C ARG A 253 -13.06 -5.88 9.13
N ASN A 254 -13.64 -7.07 9.03
CA ASN A 254 -14.01 -7.89 10.19
C ASN A 254 -12.80 -8.35 10.98
N PHE A 255 -11.70 -8.68 10.31
CA PHE A 255 -10.42 -8.93 10.98
C PHE A 255 -9.90 -7.68 11.73
N ILE A 256 -9.98 -6.48 11.13
CA ILE A 256 -9.60 -5.24 11.80
C ILE A 256 -10.47 -4.99 13.04
N ALA A 257 -11.78 -5.19 12.91
CA ALA A 257 -12.71 -5.04 14.03
C ALA A 257 -12.41 -6.04 15.16
N SER A 258 -12.15 -7.30 14.84
CA SER A 258 -11.82 -8.32 15.85
C SER A 258 -10.52 -8.00 16.59
N VAL A 259 -9.48 -7.50 15.90
CA VAL A 259 -8.24 -7.06 16.54
C VAL A 259 -8.49 -5.89 17.50
N LYS A 260 -9.32 -4.91 17.11
CA LYS A 260 -9.69 -3.77 17.96
C LYS A 260 -10.45 -4.23 19.20
N VAL A 261 -11.47 -5.08 19.03
CA VAL A 261 -12.29 -5.61 20.13
C VAL A 261 -11.41 -6.41 21.10
N ALA A 262 -10.57 -7.31 20.60
CA ALA A 262 -9.66 -8.10 21.43
C ALA A 262 -8.70 -7.22 22.24
N HIS A 263 -8.15 -6.16 21.63
CA HIS A 263 -7.28 -5.21 22.34
C HIS A 263 -7.98 -4.51 23.51
N TRP A 264 -9.23 -4.06 23.32
CA TRP A 264 -9.98 -3.42 24.40
C TRP A 264 -10.38 -4.38 25.51
N ILE A 265 -10.74 -5.62 25.16
CA ILE A 265 -11.01 -6.70 26.11
C ILE A 265 -9.76 -6.97 26.96
N GLU A 266 -8.59 -7.16 26.35
CA GLU A 266 -7.33 -7.40 27.06
C GLU A 266 -7.01 -6.25 28.04
N LEU A 267 -7.23 -5.00 27.64
CA LEU A 267 -7.04 -3.85 28.53
C LEU A 267 -8.07 -3.81 29.67
N ALA A 268 -9.29 -4.26 29.43
CA ALA A 268 -10.34 -4.38 30.43
C ALA A 268 -9.97 -5.46 31.48
N GLU A 269 -9.58 -6.63 31.01
CA GLU A 269 -9.16 -7.77 31.86
C GLU A 269 -7.95 -7.41 32.71
N ARG A 270 -6.93 -6.76 32.14
CA ARG A 270 -5.78 -6.24 32.89
C ARG A 270 -6.17 -5.21 33.96
N ALA A 271 -7.20 -4.40 33.71
CA ALA A 271 -7.70 -3.45 34.70
C ALA A 271 -8.48 -4.16 35.81
N ALA A 272 -9.33 -5.13 35.44
CA ALA A 272 -10.12 -5.94 36.37
C ALA A 272 -9.21 -6.76 37.29
N PHE A 273 -8.15 -7.38 36.74
CA PHE A 273 -7.15 -8.12 37.50
C PHE A 273 -6.46 -7.27 38.57
N ARG A 274 -6.25 -5.97 38.31
CA ARG A 274 -5.68 -5.02 39.28
C ARG A 274 -6.72 -4.43 40.25
N GLY A 275 -7.94 -4.96 40.28
CA GLY A 275 -9.04 -4.45 41.11
C GLY A 275 -9.63 -3.12 40.62
N ARG A 276 -9.24 -2.61 39.45
CA ARG A 276 -9.73 -1.32 38.91
C ARG A 276 -11.01 -1.52 38.11
N TYR A 277 -12.07 -1.97 38.76
CA TYR A 277 -13.30 -2.42 38.11
C TYR A 277 -14.02 -1.33 37.30
N THR A 278 -14.11 -0.10 37.80
CA THR A 278 -14.70 1.03 37.05
C THR A 278 -13.99 1.26 35.72
N ARG A 279 -12.65 1.16 35.72
CA ARG A 279 -11.85 1.29 34.50
C ARG A 279 -12.04 0.10 33.57
N ALA A 280 -12.12 -1.12 34.10
CA ALA A 280 -12.41 -2.31 33.31
C ALA A 280 -13.77 -2.21 32.59
N ILE A 281 -14.82 -1.77 33.29
CA ILE A 281 -16.16 -1.55 32.72
C ILE A 281 -16.09 -0.53 31.57
N ALA A 282 -15.36 0.57 31.71
CA ALA A 282 -15.19 1.54 30.64
C ALA A 282 -14.54 0.92 29.40
N ARG A 283 -13.50 0.09 29.58
CA ARG A 283 -12.81 -0.59 28.46
C ARG A 283 -13.66 -1.65 27.78
N TYR A 284 -14.50 -2.38 28.51
CA TYR A 284 -15.48 -3.28 27.89
C TYR A 284 -16.55 -2.52 27.09
N ARG A 285 -16.96 -1.32 27.54
CA ARG A 285 -17.83 -0.46 26.73
C ARG A 285 -17.16 0.01 25.45
N ASP A 286 -15.87 0.33 25.49
CA ASP A 286 -15.09 0.63 24.27
C ASP A 286 -15.07 -0.58 23.32
N ALA A 287 -14.92 -1.80 23.85
CA ALA A 287 -15.01 -3.02 23.04
C ALA A 287 -16.38 -3.18 22.36
N LEU A 288 -17.48 -2.99 23.10
CA LEU A 288 -18.85 -3.03 22.55
C LEU A 288 -19.07 -1.98 21.46
N PHE A 289 -18.51 -0.78 21.64
CA PHE A 289 -18.59 0.29 20.65
C PHE A 289 -17.96 -0.12 19.31
N TYR A 290 -16.76 -0.72 19.32
CA TYR A 290 -16.14 -1.22 18.09
C TYR A 290 -16.88 -2.43 17.52
N LEU A 291 -17.40 -3.32 18.37
CA LEU A 291 -18.19 -4.48 17.95
C LEU A 291 -19.48 -4.07 17.22
N SER A 292 -20.18 -3.04 17.71
CA SER A 292 -21.42 -2.53 17.11
C SER A 292 -21.26 -1.98 15.70
N ARG A 293 -20.03 -1.59 15.31
CA ARG A 293 -19.69 -1.02 13.99
C ARG A 293 -19.01 -2.00 13.06
N ALA A 294 -18.80 -3.23 13.50
CA ALA A 294 -18.20 -4.24 12.66
C ALA A 294 -19.23 -4.78 11.67
N ASP A 295 -18.85 -4.92 10.40
CA ASP A 295 -19.66 -5.51 9.32
C ASP A 295 -19.67 -7.05 9.39
N MET A 296 -19.91 -7.60 10.59
CA MET A 296 -20.01 -9.05 10.84
C MET A 296 -21.46 -9.52 10.90
N SER A 297 -21.69 -10.84 10.86
CA SER A 297 -23.02 -11.41 11.02
C SER A 297 -23.63 -11.01 12.37
N ASN A 298 -24.95 -10.77 12.37
CA ASN A 298 -25.66 -10.36 13.57
C ASN A 298 -25.49 -11.40 14.69
N ASP A 299 -25.56 -12.69 14.37
CA ASP A 299 -25.39 -13.77 15.36
C ASP A 299 -24.04 -13.72 16.07
N ALA A 300 -22.94 -13.56 15.32
CA ALA A 300 -21.59 -13.47 15.90
C ALA A 300 -21.40 -12.19 16.73
N ARG A 301 -22.00 -11.09 16.26
CA ARG A 301 -21.99 -9.81 16.99
C ARG A 301 -22.74 -9.92 18.32
N ASP A 302 -23.92 -10.52 18.30
CA ASP A 302 -24.82 -10.64 19.45
C ASP A 302 -24.26 -11.61 20.50
N GLU A 303 -23.65 -12.71 20.08
CA GLU A 303 -22.96 -13.63 20.99
C GLU A 303 -21.79 -12.93 21.70
N ALA A 304 -20.94 -12.24 20.94
CA ALA A 304 -19.81 -11.50 21.51
C ALA A 304 -20.27 -10.37 22.45
N ALA A 305 -21.33 -9.65 22.08
CA ALA A 305 -21.91 -8.59 22.89
C ALA A 305 -22.50 -9.13 24.20
N THR A 306 -23.22 -10.26 24.15
CA THR A 306 -23.78 -10.93 25.32
C THR A 306 -22.68 -11.33 26.30
N ARG A 307 -21.57 -11.89 25.79
CA ARG A 307 -20.41 -12.26 26.61
C ARG A 307 -19.80 -11.04 27.30
N ILE A 308 -19.58 -9.95 26.58
CA ILE A 308 -19.02 -8.71 27.15
C ILE A 308 -19.97 -8.08 28.18
N ASN A 309 -21.28 -8.07 27.91
CA ASN A 309 -22.28 -7.54 28.84
C ASN A 309 -22.31 -8.33 30.16
N ARG A 310 -22.22 -9.66 30.10
CA ARG A 310 -22.13 -10.51 31.29
C ARG A 310 -20.91 -10.18 32.15
N GLU A 311 -19.75 -9.96 31.53
CA GLU A 311 -18.54 -9.52 32.26
C GLU A 311 -18.74 -8.14 32.91
N ILE A 312 -19.35 -7.19 32.21
CA ILE A 312 -19.68 -5.87 32.76
C ILE A 312 -20.59 -5.99 33.99
N GLU A 313 -21.61 -6.84 33.95
CA GLU A 313 -22.54 -7.06 35.07
C GLU A 313 -21.82 -7.64 36.30
N MET A 314 -20.97 -8.64 36.10
CA MET A 314 -20.16 -9.21 37.19
C MET A 314 -19.25 -8.16 37.82
N LEU A 315 -18.63 -7.30 37.02
CA LEU A 315 -17.79 -6.21 37.53
C LEU A 315 -18.59 -5.14 38.28
N ARG A 316 -19.81 -4.81 37.83
CA ARG A 316 -20.70 -3.88 38.54
C ARG A 316 -21.08 -4.40 39.92
N ALA A 317 -21.37 -5.69 40.04
CA ALA A 317 -21.66 -6.32 41.33
C ALA A 317 -20.46 -6.20 42.29
N ARG A 318 -19.24 -6.41 41.81
CA ARG A 318 -18.01 -6.22 42.62
C ARG A 318 -17.83 -4.77 43.09
N VAL A 319 -18.05 -3.79 42.22
CA VAL A 319 -18.01 -2.36 42.59
C VAL A 319 -19.02 -2.04 43.69
N ALA A 320 -20.23 -2.59 43.61
CA ALA A 320 -21.25 -2.38 44.63
C ALA A 320 -20.85 -3.01 45.98
N LEU A 321 -20.27 -4.21 45.96
CA LEU A 321 -19.78 -4.86 47.18
C LEU A 321 -18.64 -4.09 47.84
N ASP A 322 -17.71 -3.52 47.07
CA ASP A 322 -16.61 -2.72 47.61
C ASP A 322 -17.11 -1.40 48.22
N LYS A 323 -18.14 -0.79 47.63
CA LYS A 323 -18.79 0.42 48.19
C LYS A 323 -19.48 0.17 49.53
N ASN A 324 -19.98 -1.05 49.77
CA ASN A 324 -20.66 -1.38 51.03
C ASN A 324 -19.68 -1.70 52.16
N LYS A 325 -18.38 -1.84 51.88
CA LYS A 325 -17.34 -2.18 52.86
C LYS A 325 -16.56 -0.98 53.39
N GLY A 326 -16.62 0.16 52.72
CA GLY A 326 -15.96 1.41 53.11
C GLY A 326 -16.96 2.41 53.64
#